data_AF-A0A536KAK7-F1
#
_entry.id   AF-A0A536KAK7-F1
#
_cell.length_a   1.000
_cell.length_b   1.000
_cell.length_c   1.000
_cell.angle_alpha   90.00
_cell.angle_beta   90.00
_cell.angle_gamma   90.00
#
_symmetry.space_group_name_H-M   'P 1'
#
loop_
_entity.id
_entity.type
_entity.pdbx_description
1 polymer ?
#
loop_
_entity_poly.entity_id
_entity_poly.type
_entity_poly.pdbx_seq_one_letter_code
_entity_poly.pdbx_strand_id
1 'polypeptide(L)'
;LGPLITPATMDVKFEMWGEVSDALQQKGPQMPWELDAEKRLENMPPFVKGQVMAAVEGNAQQLGEARVTSKVMDAVIQKWIETGDFHEGRYGFRA
;
A
#
# COMPACT_ATOMS: atom_id res chain seq x y z
N LEU A 1 -7.84 -20.87 20.02
CA LEU A 1 -6.51 -21.08 19.40
C LEU A 1 -6.61 -20.56 17.97
N GLY A 2 -5.81 -19.56 17.59
CA GLY A 2 -5.78 -19.08 16.20
C GLY A 2 -5.16 -20.11 15.25
N PRO A 3 -5.25 -19.90 13.92
CA PRO A 3 -4.61 -20.79 12.96
C PRO A 3 -3.09 -20.85 13.22
N LEU A 4 -2.51 -22.06 13.15
CA LEU A 4 -1.06 -22.24 13.17
C LEU A 4 -0.46 -21.56 11.93
N ILE A 5 0.41 -20.57 12.13
CA ILE A 5 1.13 -19.93 11.02
C ILE A 5 2.26 -20.87 10.59
N THR A 6 2.07 -21.52 9.44
CA THR A 6 3.09 -22.35 8.78
C THR A 6 3.67 -21.62 7.57
N PRO A 7 4.87 -21.98 7.08
CA PRO A 7 5.41 -21.44 5.83
C PRO A 7 4.42 -21.58 4.66
N ALA A 8 3.80 -22.77 4.50
CA ALA A 8 2.79 -23.00 3.47
C ALA A 8 1.57 -22.06 3.59
N THR A 9 1.14 -21.73 4.80
CA THR A 9 0.06 -20.76 5.04
C THR A 9 0.49 -19.32 4.71
N MET A 10 1.77 -18.98 4.85
CA MET A 10 2.30 -17.67 4.48
C MET A 10 2.42 -17.53 2.95
N ASP A 11 2.85 -18.58 2.26
CA ASP A 11 2.98 -18.58 0.80
C ASP A 11 1.63 -18.30 0.11
N VAL A 12 0.57 -19.00 0.53
CA VAL A 12 -0.80 -18.75 0.02
C VAL A 12 -1.23 -17.30 0.26
N LYS A 13 -0.88 -16.70 1.40
CA LYS A 13 -1.21 -15.29 1.66
C LYS A 13 -0.44 -14.34 0.75
N PHE A 14 0.84 -14.61 0.51
CA PHE A 14 1.66 -13.79 -0.39
C PHE A 14 1.18 -13.90 -1.83
N GLU A 15 0.74 -15.07 -2.27
CA GLU A 15 0.10 -15.26 -3.59
C GLU A 15 -1.17 -14.42 -3.70
N MET A 16 -2.09 -14.53 -2.73
CA MET A 16 -3.33 -13.74 -2.71
C MET A 16 -3.06 -12.22 -2.69
N TRP A 17 -2.07 -11.76 -1.93
CA TRP A 17 -1.68 -10.36 -1.94
C TRP A 17 -1.04 -9.93 -3.26
N GLY A 18 -0.27 -10.83 -3.87
CA GLY A 18 0.31 -10.67 -5.20
C GLY A 18 -0.73 -10.39 -6.27
N GLU A 19 -1.77 -11.22 -6.35
CA GLU A 19 -2.85 -11.05 -7.34
C GLU A 19 -3.54 -9.68 -7.22
N VAL A 20 -3.81 -9.24 -5.99
CA VAL A 20 -4.40 -7.92 -5.73
C VAL A 20 -3.43 -6.79 -6.09
N SER A 21 -2.15 -6.94 -5.74
CA SER A 21 -1.11 -5.97 -6.05
C SER A 21 -0.95 -5.79 -7.56
N ASP A 22 -0.90 -6.90 -8.30
CA ASP A 22 -0.74 -6.91 -9.75
C ASP A 22 -1.95 -6.24 -10.43
N ALA A 23 -3.16 -6.56 -9.98
CA ALA A 23 -4.37 -5.93 -10.50
C ALA A 23 -4.39 -4.40 -10.27
N LEU A 24 -3.88 -3.92 -9.13
CA LEU A 24 -3.75 -2.49 -8.84
C LEU A 24 -2.63 -1.83 -9.64
N GLN A 25 -1.48 -2.49 -9.79
CA GLN A 25 -0.38 -1.99 -10.59
C GLN A 25 -0.74 -1.90 -12.09
N GLN A 26 -1.54 -2.84 -12.62
CA GLN A 26 -2.04 -2.79 -13.99
C GLN A 26 -2.92 -1.57 -14.28
N LYS A 27 -3.67 -1.08 -13.28
CA LYS A 27 -4.44 0.17 -13.40
C LYS A 27 -3.53 1.40 -13.43
N GLY A 28 -2.31 1.27 -12.92
CA GLY A 28 -1.35 2.35 -12.79
C GLY A 28 -1.72 3.38 -11.70
N PRO A 29 -0.86 4.39 -11.50
CA PRO A 29 -1.13 5.50 -10.59
C PRO A 29 -2.40 6.26 -10.96
N GLN A 30 -3.23 6.59 -9.97
CA GLN A 30 -4.47 7.36 -10.17
C GLN A 30 -4.27 8.87 -9.89
N MET A 31 -3.06 9.28 -9.51
CA MET A 31 -2.66 10.69 -9.43
C MET A 31 -1.17 10.85 -9.76
N PRO A 32 -0.67 12.07 -9.99
CA PRO A 32 0.75 12.29 -10.26
C PRO A 32 1.62 11.95 -9.04
N TRP A 33 2.82 11.45 -9.30
CA TRP A 33 3.85 11.23 -8.27
C TRP A 33 5.09 12.05 -8.58
N GLU A 34 5.83 12.41 -7.54
CA GLU A 34 7.19 12.91 -7.69
C GLU A 34 8.17 11.74 -7.82
N LEU A 35 9.21 11.94 -8.62
CA LEU A 35 10.22 10.91 -8.92
C LEU A 35 10.81 10.25 -7.66
N ASP A 36 11.02 11.02 -6.59
CA ASP A 36 11.58 10.47 -5.34
C ASP A 36 10.56 9.62 -4.57
N ALA A 37 9.27 9.93 -4.66
CA ALA A 37 8.21 9.09 -4.09
C ALA A 37 8.01 7.81 -4.92
N GLU A 38 8.09 7.91 -6.25
CA GLU A 38 8.04 6.75 -7.15
C GLU A 38 9.17 5.75 -6.86
N LYS A 39 10.41 6.23 -6.74
CA LYS A 39 11.57 5.38 -6.37
C LYS A 39 11.36 4.67 -5.04
N ARG A 40 10.71 5.30 -4.06
CA ARG A 40 10.40 4.66 -2.77
C ARG A 40 9.37 3.54 -2.95
N LEU A 41 8.34 3.77 -3.76
CA LEU A 41 7.36 2.74 -4.12
C LEU A 41 8.02 1.59 -4.89
N GLU A 42 8.97 1.87 -5.77
CA GLU A 42 9.72 0.88 -6.54
C GLU A 42 10.53 -0.09 -5.68
N ASN A 43 11.06 0.39 -4.55
CA ASN A 43 11.82 -0.43 -3.61
C ASN A 43 10.95 -1.37 -2.75
N MET A 44 9.62 -1.29 -2.88
CA MET A 44 8.70 -2.13 -2.11
C MET A 44 8.55 -3.53 -2.71
N PRO A 45 8.30 -4.57 -1.89
CA PRO A 45 8.04 -5.91 -2.40
C PRO A 45 6.85 -5.93 -3.38
N PRO A 46 6.96 -6.63 -4.53
CA PRO A 46 5.93 -6.61 -5.57
C PRO A 46 4.53 -6.98 -5.08
N PHE A 47 4.41 -7.94 -4.15
CA PHE A 47 3.13 -8.45 -3.67
C PHE A 47 2.32 -7.47 -2.78
N VAL A 48 2.88 -6.31 -2.41
CA VAL A 48 2.16 -5.25 -1.68
C VAL A 48 2.17 -3.89 -2.40
N LYS A 49 2.99 -3.75 -3.44
CA LYS A 49 3.27 -2.46 -4.08
C LYS A 49 2.00 -1.77 -4.59
N GLY A 50 1.09 -2.51 -5.22
CA GLY A 50 -0.17 -1.96 -5.73
C GLY A 50 -1.09 -1.45 -4.62
N GLN A 51 -1.19 -2.17 -3.50
CA GLN A 51 -1.97 -1.74 -2.33
C GLN A 51 -1.36 -0.50 -1.69
N VAL A 52 -0.03 -0.44 -1.53
CA VAL A 52 0.63 0.74 -0.97
C VAL A 52 0.44 1.97 -1.85
N MET A 53 0.55 1.82 -3.18
CA MET A 53 0.25 2.88 -4.14
C MET A 53 -1.16 3.44 -3.92
N ALA A 54 -2.17 2.57 -3.95
CA ALA A 54 -3.57 2.97 -3.77
C ALA A 54 -3.82 3.63 -2.40
N ALA A 55 -3.23 3.10 -1.34
CA ALA A 55 -3.39 3.63 0.01
C ALA A 55 -2.74 5.01 0.17
N VAL A 56 -1.54 5.21 -0.37
CA VAL A 56 -0.88 6.52 -0.32
C VAL A 56 -1.65 7.55 -1.14
N GLU A 57 -2.10 7.20 -2.35
CA GLU A 57 -2.91 8.11 -3.19
C GLU A 57 -4.21 8.51 -2.50
N GLY A 58 -4.90 7.55 -1.87
CA GLY A 58 -6.11 7.83 -1.09
C GLY A 58 -5.86 8.77 0.09
N ASN A 59 -4.74 8.62 0.80
CA ASN A 59 -4.37 9.54 1.88
C ASN A 59 -3.93 10.91 1.33
N ALA A 60 -3.23 10.97 0.20
CA ALA A 60 -2.87 12.23 -0.46
C ALA A 60 -4.12 13.05 -0.81
N GLN A 61 -5.14 12.38 -1.36
CA GLN A 61 -6.44 13.00 -1.64
C GLN A 61 -7.12 13.52 -0.36
N GLN A 62 -7.10 12.75 0.73
CA GLN A 62 -7.65 13.20 2.02
C GLN A 62 -6.91 14.40 2.62
N LEU A 63 -5.61 14.51 2.36
CA LEU A 63 -4.78 15.65 2.76
C LEU A 63 -4.97 16.87 1.85
N GLY A 64 -5.72 16.75 0.75
CA GLY A 64 -5.91 17.81 -0.24
C GLY A 64 -4.71 18.01 -1.17
N GLU A 65 -3.82 17.02 -1.26
CA GLU A 65 -2.61 17.08 -2.06
C GLU A 65 -2.90 16.72 -3.52
N ALA A 66 -2.34 17.48 -4.45
CA ALA A 66 -2.54 17.27 -5.89
C ALA A 66 -1.61 16.19 -6.48
N ARG A 67 -0.59 15.74 -5.74
CA ARG A 67 0.38 14.73 -6.15
C ARG A 67 1.00 14.03 -4.93
N VAL A 68 1.50 12.81 -5.11
CA VAL A 68 2.26 12.12 -4.08
C VAL A 68 3.70 12.63 -4.06
N THR A 69 4.10 13.22 -2.94
CA THR A 69 5.47 13.70 -2.67
C THR A 69 6.13 12.82 -1.62
N SER A 70 7.45 12.96 -1.43
CA SER A 70 8.15 12.29 -0.31
C SER A 70 7.55 12.67 1.06
N LYS A 71 7.04 13.90 1.22
CA LYS A 71 6.38 14.34 2.46
C LYS A 71 5.05 13.65 2.69
N VAL A 72 4.27 13.41 1.62
CA VAL A 72 3.03 12.63 1.69
C VAL A 72 3.36 11.20 2.14
N MET A 73 4.37 10.57 1.54
CA MET A 73 4.82 9.24 1.95
C MET A 73 5.17 9.19 3.45
N ASP A 74 5.94 10.18 3.93
CA ASP A 74 6.34 10.23 5.34
C ASP A 74 5.14 10.44 6.28
N ALA A 75 4.20 11.33 5.93
CA ALA A 75 3.00 11.56 6.72
C ALA A 75 2.11 10.31 6.80
N VAL A 76 1.94 9.59 5.69
CA VAL A 76 1.15 8.35 5.64
C VAL A 76 1.82 7.24 6.45
N ILE A 77 3.14 7.05 6.30
CA ILE A 77 3.89 6.06 7.06
C ILE A 77 3.85 6.38 8.56
N GLN A 78 4.03 7.65 8.92
CA GLN A 78 3.95 8.08 10.32
C GLN A 78 2.57 7.82 10.91
N LYS A 79 1.50 8.12 10.18
CA LYS A 79 0.13 7.78 10.58
C LYS A 79 -0.02 6.27 10.81
N TRP A 80 0.51 5.42 9.93
CA TRP A 80 0.45 3.96 10.11
C TRP A 80 1.22 3.49 11.34
N ILE A 81 2.38 4.07 11.62
CA ILE A 81 3.17 3.77 12.83
C ILE A 81 2.37 4.12 14.09
N GLU A 82 1.70 5.26 14.10
CA GLU A 82 0.95 5.76 15.27
C GLU A 82 -0.36 5.01 15.51
N THR A 83 -1.05 4.64 14.44
CA THR A 83 -2.43 4.13 14.51
C THR A 83 -2.56 2.62 14.30
N GLY A 84 -1.56 1.98 13.69
CA GLY A 84 -1.67 0.60 13.22
C GLY A 84 -2.60 0.43 12.00
N ASP A 85 -3.12 1.53 11.43
CA ASP A 85 -4.08 1.56 10.33
C ASP A 85 -3.45 1.30 8.95
N PHE A 86 -2.48 0.37 8.89
CA PHE A 86 -1.96 -0.13 7.62
C PHE A 86 -2.99 -1.04 6.90
N HIS A 87 -4.03 -1.48 7.62
CA HIS A 87 -4.99 -2.48 7.17
C HIS A 87 -6.48 -2.07 7.18
N GLU A 88 -6.92 -0.90 7.70
CA GLU A 88 -8.36 -0.61 7.76
C GLU A 88 -8.89 0.20 6.55
N GLY A 89 -9.65 -0.50 5.71
CA GLY A 89 -11.07 -0.22 5.45
C GLY A 89 -11.48 0.98 4.61
N ARG A 90 -10.81 2.15 4.71
CA ARG A 90 -11.08 3.27 3.79
C ARG A 90 -10.18 3.23 2.56
N TYR A 91 -8.94 2.73 2.72
CA TYR A 91 -8.02 2.39 1.61
C TYR A 91 -7.18 1.11 1.85
N GLY A 92 -7.35 0.44 3.00
CA GLY A 92 -6.81 -0.90 3.27
C GLY A 92 -7.78 -2.01 2.86
N PHE A 93 -7.24 -3.14 2.43
CA PHE A 93 -7.98 -4.33 1.97
C PHE A 93 -9.06 -4.76 3.00
N ARG A 94 -10.33 -4.79 2.57
CA ARG A 94 -11.38 -5.55 3.26
C ARG A 94 -11.40 -6.95 2.67
N ALA A 95 -11.23 -7.95 3.54
CA ALA A 95 -11.50 -9.35 3.23
C ALA A 95 -12.99 -9.55 2.93
#